data_AF-A0AAV0J3K2-F1
#
_entry.id   AF-A0AAV0J3K2-F1
#
_cell.length_a   1.000
_cell.length_b   1.000
_cell.length_c   1.000
_cell.angle_alpha   90.00
_cell.angle_beta   90.00
_cell.angle_gamma   90.00
#
_symmetry.space_group_name_H-M   'P 1'
#
loop_
_entity.id
_entity.type
_entity.pdbx_description
1 polymer ?
#
loop_
_entity_poly.entity_id
_entity_poly.type
_entity_poly.pdbx_seq_one_letter_code
_entity_poly.pdbx_strand_id
1 'polypeptide(L)'
;MKYYGLSEPGMHIAVVGLGGLGHVAVKFAKAFGARVTVVSTSPKKEEEALKRLGADSFLKEQFTLDGIIDTVSAVHPLLPLLGLLKANGKLILVGAPEKPLELPAFSVIMGK
;
A
#
# COMPACT_ATOMS: atom_id res chain seq x y z
N MET A 1 8.19 -8.16 -1.17
CA MET A 1 7.10 -8.96 -0.54
C MET A 1 7.65 -10.17 0.22
N LYS A 2 8.25 -11.18 -0.45
CA LYS A 2 8.82 -12.37 0.24
C LYS A 2 9.76 -12.06 1.41
N TYR A 3 10.78 -11.24 1.17
CA TYR A 3 11.74 -10.83 2.20
C TYR A 3 11.07 -10.23 3.45
N TYR A 4 9.97 -9.51 3.25
CA TYR A 4 9.23 -8.85 4.31
C TYR A 4 8.07 -9.71 4.84
N GLY A 5 7.96 -10.99 4.44
CA GLY A 5 6.87 -11.87 4.85
C GLY A 5 5.49 -11.34 4.46
N LEU A 6 5.36 -10.70 3.28
CA LEU A 6 4.10 -10.20 2.72
C LEU A 6 3.65 -11.01 1.50
N SER A 7 4.04 -12.28 1.42
CA SER A 7 3.78 -13.17 0.28
C SER A 7 2.93 -14.38 0.64
N GLU A 8 2.39 -14.42 1.85
CA GLU A 8 1.52 -15.51 2.26
C GLU A 8 0.10 -15.32 1.72
N PRO A 9 -0.57 -16.38 1.24
CA PRO A 9 -1.96 -16.32 0.84
C PRO A 9 -2.86 -15.79 1.95
N GLY A 10 -3.88 -14.99 1.59
CA GLY A 10 -4.84 -14.43 2.53
C GLY A 10 -4.41 -13.15 3.23
N MET A 11 -3.16 -12.68 3.04
CA MET A 11 -2.73 -11.37 3.54
C MET A 11 -3.52 -10.22 2.89
N HIS A 12 -3.76 -9.16 3.65
CA HIS A 12 -4.38 -7.93 3.15
C HIS A 12 -3.31 -6.86 2.92
N ILE A 13 -2.99 -6.63 1.65
CA ILE A 13 -1.92 -5.72 1.22
C ILE A 13 -2.53 -4.50 0.53
N ALA A 14 -2.10 -3.29 0.91
CA ALA A 14 -2.38 -2.11 0.11
C ALA A 14 -1.22 -1.74 -0.82
N VAL A 15 -1.56 -1.22 -1.99
CA VAL A 15 -0.63 -0.62 -2.95
C VAL A 15 -0.96 0.86 -3.08
N VAL A 16 -0.04 1.73 -2.66
CA VAL A 16 -0.21 3.19 -2.76
C VAL A 16 0.43 3.67 -4.04
N GLY A 17 -0.39 4.35 -4.86
CA GLY A 17 0.00 4.77 -6.19
C GLY A 17 -0.18 3.66 -7.24
N LEU A 18 -0.83 4.02 -8.35
CA LEU A 18 -1.00 3.13 -9.50
C LEU A 18 -0.26 3.72 -10.71
N GLY A 19 1.06 3.60 -10.70
CA GLY A 19 1.98 3.87 -11.82
C GLY A 19 2.67 2.59 -12.25
N GLY A 20 3.81 2.64 -12.94
CA GLY A 20 4.53 1.44 -13.40
C GLY A 20 4.81 0.41 -12.30
N LEU A 21 5.39 0.85 -11.18
CA LEU A 21 5.66 -0.01 -10.01
C LEU A 21 4.36 -0.50 -9.35
N GLY A 22 3.37 0.38 -9.18
CA GLY A 22 2.08 0.03 -8.59
C GLY A 22 1.36 -1.09 -9.34
N HIS A 23 1.36 -1.05 -10.68
CA HIS A 23 0.77 -2.11 -11.51
C HIS A 23 1.43 -3.47 -11.25
N VAL A 24 2.75 -3.48 -11.17
CA VAL A 24 3.53 -4.69 -10.91
C VAL A 24 3.28 -5.19 -9.49
N ALA A 25 3.21 -4.28 -8.51
CA ALA A 25 2.92 -4.63 -7.12
C ALA A 25 1.53 -5.29 -6.97
N VAL A 26 0.49 -4.76 -7.62
CA VAL A 26 -0.85 -5.38 -7.60
C VAL A 26 -0.79 -6.79 -8.19
N LYS A 27 -0.19 -6.96 -9.36
CA LYS A 27 -0.08 -8.27 -10.02
C LYS A 27 0.64 -9.30 -9.15
N PHE A 28 1.76 -8.93 -8.54
CA PHE A 28 2.49 -9.85 -7.65
C PHE A 28 1.69 -10.17 -6.38
N ALA A 29 1.07 -9.18 -5.74
CA ALA A 29 0.27 -9.44 -4.55
C ALA A 29 -0.92 -10.36 -4.85
N LYS A 30 -1.62 -10.16 -5.97
CA LYS A 30 -2.67 -11.08 -6.43
C LYS A 30 -2.13 -12.48 -6.74
N ALA A 31 -0.96 -12.58 -7.39
CA ALA A 31 -0.32 -13.86 -7.68
C ALA A 31 0.08 -14.62 -6.40
N PHE A 32 0.40 -13.92 -5.31
CA PHE A 32 0.64 -14.51 -3.99
C PHE A 32 -0.66 -14.87 -3.24
N GLY A 33 -1.84 -14.63 -3.81
CA GLY A 33 -3.11 -14.92 -3.16
C GLY A 33 -3.52 -13.90 -2.08
N ALA A 34 -2.96 -12.69 -2.12
CA ALA A 34 -3.35 -11.62 -1.22
C ALA A 34 -4.69 -10.98 -1.64
N ARG A 35 -5.40 -10.44 -0.65
CA ARG A 35 -6.41 -9.41 -0.86
C ARG A 35 -5.70 -8.08 -1.06
N VAL A 36 -5.95 -7.41 -2.18
CA VAL A 36 -5.24 -6.20 -2.59
C VAL A 36 -6.18 -5.01 -2.60
N THR A 37 -5.78 -3.97 -1.88
CA THR A 37 -6.43 -2.66 -1.93
C THR A 37 -5.52 -1.66 -2.64
N VAL A 38 -6.03 -0.96 -3.65
CA VAL A 38 -5.31 0.17 -4.25
C VAL A 38 -5.70 1.47 -3.54
N VAL A 39 -4.70 2.25 -3.14
CA VAL A 39 -4.86 3.57 -2.53
C VAL A 39 -4.37 4.63 -3.52
N SER A 40 -5.26 5.51 -3.94
CA SER A 40 -4.97 6.55 -4.93
C SER A 40 -5.87 7.76 -4.73
N THR A 41 -5.33 8.95 -4.98
CA THR A 41 -6.08 10.22 -4.98
C THR A 41 -6.77 10.48 -6.32
N SER A 42 -6.45 9.71 -7.37
CA SER A 42 -6.99 9.87 -8.72
C SER A 42 -8.15 8.89 -8.97
N PRO A 43 -9.42 9.33 -9.03
CA PRO A 43 -10.57 8.45 -9.25
C PRO A 43 -10.52 7.71 -10.58
N LYS A 44 -9.90 8.33 -11.60
CA LYS A 44 -9.71 7.73 -12.94
C LYS A 44 -8.94 6.39 -12.92
N LYS A 45 -8.22 6.09 -11.84
CA LYS A 45 -7.42 4.87 -11.68
C LYS A 45 -8.22 3.71 -11.07
N GLU A 46 -9.45 3.96 -10.64
CA GLU A 46 -10.30 2.95 -9.98
C GLU A 46 -10.69 1.83 -10.93
N GLU A 47 -11.18 2.17 -12.12
CA GLU A 47 -11.57 1.18 -13.11
C GLU A 47 -10.39 0.29 -13.53
N GLU A 48 -9.22 0.90 -13.72
CA GLU A 48 -8.00 0.17 -14.03
C GLU A 48 -7.58 -0.78 -12.90
N ALA A 49 -7.59 -0.30 -11.66
CA ALA A 49 -7.27 -1.11 -10.49
C ALA A 49 -8.19 -2.33 -10.34
N LEU A 50 -9.51 -2.09 -10.38
CA LEU A 50 -10.50 -3.13 -10.10
C LEU A 50 -10.67 -4.08 -11.29
N LYS A 51 -10.89 -3.55 -12.50
CA LYS A 51 -11.27 -4.37 -13.67
C LYS A 51 -10.07 -4.93 -14.42
N ARG A 52 -8.97 -4.17 -14.54
CA ARG A 52 -7.82 -4.60 -15.37
C ARG A 52 -6.75 -5.30 -14.55
N LEU A 53 -6.52 -4.87 -13.32
CA LEU A 53 -5.48 -5.43 -12.45
C LEU A 53 -5.99 -6.43 -11.42
N GLY A 54 -7.31 -6.49 -11.21
CA GLY A 54 -7.93 -7.43 -10.28
C GLY A 54 -7.69 -7.09 -8.81
N ALA A 55 -7.49 -5.81 -8.48
CA ALA A 55 -7.54 -5.37 -7.09
C ALA A 55 -8.95 -5.63 -6.51
N ASP A 56 -9.02 -6.04 -5.24
CA ASP A 56 -10.28 -6.37 -4.59
C ASP A 56 -11.01 -5.12 -4.07
N SER A 57 -10.27 -4.04 -3.85
CA SER A 57 -10.84 -2.76 -3.42
C SER A 57 -10.00 -1.59 -3.90
N PHE A 58 -10.66 -0.45 -4.07
CA PHE A 58 -10.05 0.83 -4.36
C PHE A 58 -10.60 1.80 -3.33
N LEU A 59 -9.76 2.27 -2.41
CA LEU A 59 -10.26 2.99 -1.24
C LEU A 59 -9.44 4.19 -0.85
N LYS A 60 -10.14 5.12 -0.20
CA LYS A 60 -9.59 6.25 0.55
C LYS A 60 -9.47 5.97 2.04
N GLU A 61 -10.28 5.10 2.67
CA GLU A 61 -10.32 4.99 4.14
C GLU A 61 -10.66 3.60 4.73
N GLN A 62 -10.10 3.38 5.93
CA GLN A 62 -10.31 2.33 6.96
C GLN A 62 -10.24 0.85 6.53
N PHE A 63 -9.03 0.31 6.58
CA PHE A 63 -8.76 -1.13 6.68
C PHE A 63 -7.73 -1.40 7.77
N THR A 64 -7.68 -2.66 8.21
CA THR A 64 -6.56 -3.22 8.97
C THR A 64 -5.71 -4.06 8.01
N LEU A 65 -4.57 -3.51 7.59
CA LEU A 65 -3.70 -4.10 6.57
C LEU A 65 -2.50 -4.80 7.20
N ASP A 66 -2.09 -5.92 6.63
CA ASP A 66 -0.87 -6.64 7.00
C ASP A 66 0.39 -5.94 6.44
N GLY A 67 0.23 -5.24 5.32
CA GLY A 67 1.32 -4.46 4.74
C GLY A 67 0.86 -3.45 3.70
N ILE A 68 1.73 -2.47 3.46
CA ILE A 68 1.56 -1.41 2.47
C ILE A 68 2.81 -1.37 1.60
N ILE A 69 2.63 -1.40 0.28
CA ILE A 69 3.67 -1.13 -0.70
C ILE A 69 3.43 0.26 -1.26
N ASP A 70 4.27 1.21 -0.85
CA ASP A 70 4.14 2.60 -1.30
C ASP A 70 5.08 2.88 -2.48
N THR A 71 4.46 3.15 -3.62
CA THR A 71 5.13 3.35 -4.91
C THR A 71 5.13 4.81 -5.36
N VAL A 72 4.75 5.75 -4.50
CA VAL A 72 4.59 7.17 -4.85
C VAL A 72 5.94 7.89 -4.80
N SER A 73 6.41 8.39 -5.94
CA SER A 73 7.64 9.20 -6.06
C SER A 73 7.42 10.71 -5.84
N ALA A 74 6.33 11.08 -5.18
CA ALA A 74 6.03 12.45 -4.79
C ALA A 74 5.92 12.55 -3.26
N VAL A 75 6.17 13.73 -2.71
CA VAL A 75 6.00 13.97 -1.27
C VAL A 75 4.52 13.80 -0.91
N HIS A 76 4.25 12.97 0.08
CA HIS A 76 2.90 12.71 0.57
C HIS A 76 2.94 12.31 2.05
N PRO A 77 1.84 12.51 2.81
CA PRO A 77 1.83 12.23 4.24
C PRO A 77 1.80 10.72 4.52
N LEU A 78 2.70 10.26 5.40
CA LEU A 78 2.76 8.86 5.82
C LEU A 78 1.78 8.50 6.94
N LEU A 79 1.36 9.49 7.73
CA LEU A 79 0.50 9.27 8.90
C LEU A 79 -0.81 8.55 8.57
N PRO A 80 -1.55 8.91 7.50
CA PRO A 80 -2.75 8.17 7.12
C PRO A 80 -2.47 6.71 6.77
N LEU A 81 -1.33 6.42 6.13
CA LEU A 81 -0.94 5.07 5.75
C LEU A 81 -0.60 4.22 6.98
N LEU A 82 0.15 4.78 7.93
CA LEU A 82 0.45 4.13 9.21
C LEU A 82 -0.85 3.79 9.96
N GLY A 83 -1.84 4.67 9.90
CA GLY A 83 -3.16 4.43 10.48
C GLY A 83 -3.93 3.26 9.86
N LEU A 84 -3.56 2.75 8.68
CA LEU A 84 -4.19 1.60 8.05
C LEU A 84 -3.52 0.26 8.41
N LEU A 85 -2.33 0.28 9.02
CA LEU A 85 -1.62 -0.93 9.37
C LEU A 85 -2.17 -1.56 10.65
N LYS A 86 -2.16 -2.90 10.69
CA LYS A 86 -2.25 -3.68 11.94
C LYS A 86 -1.02 -3.45 12.80
N ALA A 87 -1.10 -3.85 14.07
CA ALA A 87 0.09 -4.05 14.90
C ALA A 87 1.09 -4.97 14.16
N ASN A 88 2.37 -4.59 14.14
CA ASN A 88 3.44 -5.26 13.36
C ASN A 88 3.24 -5.28 11.83
N GLY A 89 2.29 -4.50 11.31
CA GLY A 89 2.12 -4.27 9.88
C GLY A 89 3.33 -3.55 9.29
N LYS A 90 3.59 -3.75 8.00
CA LYS A 90 4.81 -3.27 7.35
C LYS A 90 4.50 -2.22 6.30
N LEU A 91 5.03 -1.01 6.46
CA LEU A 91 5.09 0.00 5.40
C LEU A 91 6.41 -0.17 4.65
N ILE A 92 6.35 -0.49 3.35
CA ILE A 92 7.51 -0.65 2.49
C ILE A 92 7.52 0.50 1.48
N LEU A 93 8.43 1.44 1.68
CA LEU A 93 8.65 2.56 0.77
C LEU A 93 9.53 2.10 -0.40
N VAL A 94 8.97 2.11 -1.60
CA VAL A 94 9.71 1.88 -2.85
C VAL A 94 9.63 3.07 -3.81
N GLY A 95 8.79 4.06 -3.50
CA GLY A 95 8.80 5.37 -4.14
C GLY A 95 10.03 6.18 -3.73
N ALA A 96 10.51 7.03 -4.64
CA ALA A 96 11.71 7.84 -4.44
C ALA A 96 11.39 9.32 -4.67
N PRO A 97 10.81 10.02 -3.68
CA PRO A 97 10.55 11.45 -3.76
C PRO A 97 11.86 12.26 -3.65
N GLU A 98 11.89 13.44 -4.29
CA GLU A 98 13.06 14.34 -4.25
C GLU A 98 13.32 14.95 -2.88
N LYS A 99 12.28 15.05 -2.04
CA LYS A 99 12.38 15.58 -0.67
C LYS A 99 12.12 14.47 0.34
N PRO A 100 12.71 14.54 1.55
CA PRO A 100 12.43 13.59 2.62
C PRO A 100 10.94 13.53 2.96
N LEU A 101 10.48 12.33 3.31
CA LEU A 101 9.14 12.12 3.86
C LEU A 101 9.16 12.39 5.37
N GLU A 102 8.11 13.04 5.86
CA GLU A 102 7.95 13.28 7.29
C GLU A 102 7.36 12.03 7.96
N LEU A 103 8.07 11.54 8.99
CA LEU A 103 7.65 10.39 9.79
C LEU A 103 7.35 10.83 11.23
N PRO A 104 6.09 10.84 11.66
CA PRO A 104 5.73 11.11 13.04
C PRO A 104 6.18 9.95 13.94
N ALA A 105 7.31 10.13 14.65
CA ALA A 105 7.93 9.07 15.45
C ALA A 105 6.98 8.46 16.49
N PHE A 106 6.16 9.30 17.16
CA PHE A 106 5.19 8.83 18.15
C PHE A 106 4.20 7.82 17.59
N SER A 107 3.74 7.99 16.35
CA SER A 107 2.82 7.06 15.70
C SER A 107 3.43 5.68 15.45
N VAL A 108 4.76 5.62 15.28
CA VAL A 108 5.49 4.36 15.13
C VAL A 108 5.79 3.72 16.50
N ILE A 109 6.19 4.54 17.48
CA ILE A 109 6.56 4.08 18.83
C ILE A 109 5.34 3.54 19.57
N MET A 110 4.22 4.27 19.56
CA MET A 110 3.01 3.84 20.25
C MET A 110 2.35 2.64 19.57
N GLY A 111 2.62 2.44 18.27
CA GLY A 111 1.90 1.47 17.46
C GLY A 111 0.40 1.76 17.40
N LYS A 112 -0.32 0.89 16.68
CA LYS A 112 -1.75 0.66 16.92
C LYS A 112 -1.89 -0.63 17.71
#